data_AF-A0A955PZH4-F1
#
_entry.id   AF-A0A955PZH4-F1
#
_cell.length_a   1.000
_cell.length_b   1.000
_cell.length_c   1.000
_cell.angle_alpha   90.00
_cell.angle_beta   90.00
_cell.angle_gamma   90.00
#
_symmetry.space_group_name_H-M   'P 1'
#
loop_
_entity.id
_entity.type
_entity.pdbx_description
1 polymer ?
#
loop_
_entity_poly.entity_id
_entity_poly.type
_entity_poly.pdbx_seq_one_letter_code
_entity_poly.pdbx_strand_id
1 'polypeptide(L)'
;VRLAGKDPFGAGHIDRPQLGWQCEHELLANVFRMRQRFVEGEGRPEAIRALLMLSITSVLPCVRGILRVLGHPSKGKDVQILECLPHALQFDPTVLVEVLQMKRGLNSPGSLEWSKVYERYLQSVEGLLKQVQAVRQE
;
A
#
# COMPACT_ATOMS: atom_id res chain seq x y z
N VAL A 1 -3.05 0.28 -29.07
CA VAL A 1 -4.39 0.50 -29.65
C VAL A 1 -5.00 1.71 -28.99
N ARG A 2 -5.27 2.79 -29.73
CA ARG A 2 -6.13 3.88 -29.23
C ARG A 2 -7.57 3.39 -29.41
N LEU A 3 -8.28 3.20 -28.31
CA LEU A 3 -9.71 2.94 -28.35
C LEU A 3 -10.39 4.21 -28.90
N ALA A 4 -11.26 4.07 -29.89
CA ALA A 4 -12.00 5.21 -30.46
C ALA A 4 -13.03 5.74 -29.45
N GLY A 5 -13.09 7.05 -29.25
CA GLY A 5 -14.02 7.71 -28.32
C GLY A 5 -13.49 9.04 -27.79
N LYS A 6 -14.37 9.86 -27.22
CA LYS A 6 -13.95 11.02 -26.42
C LYS A 6 -13.30 10.53 -25.13
N ASP A 7 -12.20 11.14 -24.72
CA ASP A 7 -11.54 10.83 -23.45
C ASP A 7 -12.51 11.15 -22.29
N PRO A 8 -13.02 10.15 -21.56
CA PRO A 8 -13.96 10.39 -20.46
C PRO A 8 -13.26 11.05 -19.25
N PHE A 9 -11.92 11.10 -19.23
CA PHE A 9 -11.12 11.67 -18.15
C PHE A 9 -10.41 12.98 -18.54
N GLY A 10 -10.51 13.41 -19.80
CA GLY A 10 -9.75 14.54 -20.35
C GLY A 10 -10.08 15.90 -19.73
N ALA A 11 -11.24 16.04 -19.08
CA ALA A 11 -11.67 17.25 -18.37
C ALA A 11 -11.69 17.09 -16.83
N GLY A 12 -11.35 15.90 -16.32
CA GLY A 12 -11.41 15.62 -14.88
C GLY A 12 -10.21 16.18 -14.13
N HIS A 13 -10.44 17.13 -13.23
CA HIS A 13 -9.44 17.55 -12.26
C HIS A 13 -9.46 16.58 -11.07
N ILE A 14 -8.32 15.96 -10.76
CA ILE A 14 -8.18 15.19 -9.52
C ILE A 14 -7.82 16.16 -8.42
N ASP A 15 -8.80 16.42 -7.55
CA ASP A 15 -8.61 17.27 -6.38
C ASP A 15 -7.68 16.58 -5.36
N ARG A 16 -6.59 17.26 -4.98
CA ARG A 16 -5.54 16.66 -4.13
C ARG A 16 -6.01 16.34 -2.72
N PRO A 17 -6.76 17.20 -2.01
CA PRO A 17 -7.34 16.87 -0.72
C PRO A 17 -8.23 15.63 -0.79
N GLN A 18 -9.14 15.53 -1.76
CA GLN A 18 -10.00 14.35 -1.93
C GLN A 18 -9.19 13.08 -2.20
N LEU A 19 -8.12 13.17 -3.00
CA LEU A 19 -7.21 12.04 -3.21
C LEU A 19 -6.54 11.60 -1.90
N GLY A 20 -6.12 12.55 -1.05
CA GLY A 20 -5.57 12.27 0.27
C GLY A 20 -6.56 11.54 1.16
N TRP A 21 -7.80 12.04 1.24
CA TRP A 21 -8.90 11.40 1.98
C TRP A 21 -9.18 9.97 1.51
N GLN A 22 -9.23 9.75 0.19
CA GLN A 22 -9.43 8.41 -0.36
C GLN A 22 -8.28 7.48 0.03
N CYS A 23 -7.03 7.95 -0.04
CA CYS A 23 -5.87 7.13 0.34
C CYS A 23 -5.89 6.77 1.83
N GLU A 24 -6.25 7.70 2.71
CA GLU A 24 -6.43 7.42 4.14
C GLU A 24 -7.53 6.36 4.36
N HIS A 25 -8.69 6.55 3.73
CA HIS A 25 -9.81 5.60 3.84
C HIS A 25 -9.41 4.20 3.38
N GLU A 26 -8.72 4.08 2.24
CA GLU A 26 -8.28 2.79 1.71
C GLU A 26 -7.23 2.11 2.61
N LEU A 27 -6.28 2.88 3.17
CA LEU A 27 -5.30 2.34 4.11
C LEU A 27 -5.96 1.86 5.41
N LEU A 28 -6.90 2.64 5.96
CA LEU A 28 -7.67 2.25 7.14
C LEU A 28 -8.50 0.98 6.88
N ALA A 29 -9.22 0.94 5.76
CA ALA A 29 -10.01 -0.22 5.37
C ALA A 29 -9.12 -1.44 5.12
N ASN A 30 -7.91 -1.25 4.58
CA ASN A 30 -6.92 -2.32 4.43
C ASN A 30 -6.52 -2.90 5.80
N VAL A 31 -6.16 -2.07 6.78
CA VAL A 31 -5.78 -2.51 8.13
C VAL A 31 -6.91 -3.35 8.76
N PHE A 32 -8.16 -2.90 8.65
CA PHE A 32 -9.30 -3.67 9.15
C PHE A 32 -9.46 -5.03 8.46
N ARG A 33 -9.39 -5.05 7.12
CA ARG A 33 -9.44 -6.30 6.36
C ARG A 33 -8.30 -7.24 6.72
N MET A 34 -7.10 -6.72 6.99
CA MET A 34 -5.95 -7.52 7.43
C MET A 34 -6.19 -8.18 8.77
N ARG A 35 -6.75 -7.46 9.75
CA ARG A 35 -7.06 -8.02 11.07
C ARG A 35 -8.18 -9.07 10.99
N GLN A 36 -9.26 -8.74 10.29
CA GLN A 36 -10.41 -9.64 10.13
C GLN A 36 -10.01 -10.95 9.44
N ARG A 37 -9.33 -10.87 8.29
CA ARG A 37 -8.97 -12.06 7.50
C ARG A 37 -7.89 -12.91 8.16
N PHE A 38 -7.05 -12.33 9.01
CA PHE A 38 -6.11 -13.12 9.80
C PHE A 38 -6.85 -14.04 10.78
N VAL A 39 -7.90 -13.53 11.44
CA VAL A 39 -8.76 -14.31 12.34
C VAL A 39 -9.55 -15.37 11.56
N GLU A 40 -10.20 -15.00 10.45
CA GLU A 40 -10.92 -15.94 9.58
C GLU A 40 -10.02 -17.03 9.00
N GLY A 41 -8.75 -16.68 8.74
CA GLY A 41 -7.72 -17.59 8.25
C GLY A 41 -7.12 -18.49 9.34
N GLU A 42 -7.50 -18.30 10.61
CA GLU A 42 -6.94 -18.99 11.79
C GLU A 42 -5.41 -18.88 11.87
N GLY A 43 -4.82 -17.79 11.36
CA GLY A 43 -3.38 -17.60 11.31
C GLY A 43 -2.63 -18.62 10.44
N ARG A 44 -3.32 -19.34 9.55
CA ARG A 44 -2.68 -20.33 8.67
C ARG A 44 -1.72 -19.66 7.67
N PRO A 45 -0.53 -20.22 7.42
CA PRO A 45 0.46 -19.64 6.51
C PRO A 45 -0.06 -19.30 5.11
N GLU A 46 -0.91 -20.16 4.54
CA GLU A 46 -1.48 -19.98 3.20
C GLU A 46 -2.44 -18.79 3.16
N ALA A 47 -3.26 -18.63 4.22
CA ALA A 47 -4.18 -17.51 4.37
C ALA A 47 -3.41 -16.20 4.59
N ILE A 48 -2.38 -16.21 5.43
CA ILE A 48 -1.48 -15.06 5.64
C ILE A 48 -0.81 -14.64 4.33
N ARG A 49 -0.26 -15.60 3.59
CA ARG A 49 0.37 -15.32 2.29
C ARG A 49 -0.61 -14.64 1.36
N ALA A 50 -1.80 -15.19 1.16
CA ALA A 50 -2.83 -14.59 0.31
C ALA A 50 -3.19 -13.17 0.77
N LEU A 51 -3.32 -12.97 2.08
CA LEU A 51 -3.65 -11.69 2.69
C LEU A 51 -2.58 -10.63 2.40
N LEU A 52 -1.30 -10.95 2.60
CA LEU A 52 -0.17 -10.06 2.31
C LEU A 52 -0.15 -9.64 0.83
N MET A 53 -0.37 -10.58 -0.08
CA MET A 53 -0.38 -10.31 -1.53
C MET A 53 -1.52 -9.38 -1.95
N LEU A 54 -2.71 -9.59 -1.38
CA LEU A 54 -3.86 -8.72 -1.62
C LEU A 54 -3.62 -7.34 -1.02
N SER A 55 -3.07 -7.27 0.18
CA SER A 55 -2.79 -6.01 0.86
C SER A 55 -1.82 -5.14 0.07
N ILE A 56 -0.64 -5.64 -0.29
CA ILE A 56 0.38 -4.84 -1.00
C ILE A 56 -0.14 -4.31 -2.34
N THR A 57 -1.05 -5.05 -2.99
CA THR A 57 -1.72 -4.62 -4.22
C THR A 57 -2.58 -3.37 -4.01
N SER A 58 -3.25 -3.26 -2.85
CA SER A 58 -4.07 -2.08 -2.51
C SER A 58 -3.28 -0.93 -1.88
N VAL A 59 -2.19 -1.22 -1.16
CA VAL A 59 -1.32 -0.20 -0.56
C VAL A 59 -0.57 0.60 -1.64
N LEU A 60 -0.11 -0.06 -2.71
CA LEU A 60 0.69 0.59 -3.76
C LEU A 60 -0.01 1.78 -4.46
N PRO A 61 -1.28 1.70 -4.88
CA PRO A 61 -2.02 2.86 -5.37
C PRO A 61 -2.13 3.99 -4.34
N CYS A 62 -2.32 3.66 -3.05
CA CYS A 62 -2.41 4.66 -1.98
C CYS A 62 -1.08 5.40 -1.82
N VAL A 63 0.05 4.69 -1.80
CA VAL A 63 1.39 5.31 -1.75
C VAL A 63 1.57 6.28 -2.93
N ARG A 64 1.21 5.87 -4.15
CA ARG A 64 1.28 6.77 -5.32
C ARG A 64 0.38 7.98 -5.18
N GLY A 65 -0.83 7.78 -4.66
CA GLY A 65 -1.78 8.86 -4.39
C GLY A 65 -1.19 9.88 -3.42
N ILE A 66 -0.63 9.42 -2.31
CA ILE A 66 -0.01 10.28 -1.29
C ILE A 66 1.23 11.00 -1.83
N LEU A 67 2.12 10.31 -2.55
CA LEU A 67 3.26 10.98 -3.20
C LEU A 67 2.79 12.08 -4.16
N ARG A 68 1.71 11.85 -4.91
CA ARG A 68 1.12 12.86 -5.79
C ARG A 68 0.54 14.05 -5.01
N VAL A 69 -0.15 13.80 -3.90
CA VAL A 69 -0.68 14.87 -3.01
C VAL A 69 0.46 15.76 -2.52
N LEU A 70 1.56 15.14 -2.07
CA LEU A 70 2.77 15.79 -1.60
C LEU A 70 3.64 16.42 -2.70
N GLY A 71 3.29 16.25 -3.98
CA GLY A 71 4.06 16.80 -5.11
C GLY A 71 5.33 16.01 -5.47
N HIS A 72 5.52 14.81 -4.93
CA HIS A 72 6.61 13.90 -5.31
C HIS A 72 6.28 13.09 -6.58
N PRO A 73 7.30 12.55 -7.26
CA PRO A 73 7.09 11.63 -8.37
C PRO A 73 6.26 10.41 -7.97
N SER A 74 5.09 10.23 -8.60
CA SER A 74 4.15 9.15 -8.31
C SER A 74 4.04 8.10 -9.44
N LYS A 75 4.86 8.24 -10.48
CA LYS A 75 4.91 7.36 -11.65
C LYS A 75 6.22 6.59 -11.65
N GLY A 76 6.19 5.32 -12.01
CA GLY A 76 7.37 4.46 -12.03
C GLY A 76 7.07 3.05 -11.54
N LYS A 77 8.13 2.24 -11.44
CA LYS A 77 8.05 0.87 -10.94
C LYS A 77 7.70 0.88 -9.45
N ASP A 78 6.94 -0.12 -8.99
CA ASP A 78 6.48 -0.17 -7.59
C ASP A 78 7.59 -0.05 -6.54
N VAL A 79 8.75 -0.67 -6.78
CA VAL A 79 9.90 -0.60 -5.85
C VAL A 79 10.40 0.84 -5.73
N GLN A 80 10.54 1.55 -6.85
CA GLN A 80 10.97 2.95 -6.87
C GLN A 80 9.97 3.87 -6.15
N ILE A 81 8.68 3.56 -6.26
CA ILE A 81 7.63 4.29 -5.53
C ILE A 81 7.76 4.10 -4.02
N LEU A 82 8.03 2.87 -3.56
CA LEU A 82 8.23 2.59 -2.14
C LEU A 82 9.54 3.22 -1.62
N GLU A 83 10.60 3.25 -2.43
CA GLU A 83 11.89 3.89 -2.10
C GLU A 83 11.79 5.41 -1.92
N CYS A 84 10.71 6.05 -2.39
CA CYS A 84 10.47 7.48 -2.12
C CYS A 84 9.91 7.76 -0.72
N LEU A 85 9.36 6.75 -0.02
CA LEU A 85 8.69 6.92 1.28
C LEU A 85 9.58 7.51 2.39
N PRO A 86 10.87 7.13 2.53
CA PRO A 86 11.74 7.75 3.53
C PRO A 86 11.86 9.27 3.38
N HIS A 87 11.93 9.75 2.14
CA HIS A 87 12.09 11.19 1.88
C HIS A 87 10.76 11.94 1.97
N ALA A 88 9.66 11.33 1.50
CA ALA A 88 8.36 11.99 1.46
C ALA A 88 7.62 11.98 2.82
N LEU A 89 7.80 10.93 3.62
CA LEU A 89 7.02 10.67 4.84
C LEU A 89 7.87 10.23 6.05
N GLN A 90 9.20 10.24 5.95
CA GLN A 90 10.09 9.70 6.99
C GLN A 90 9.73 8.25 7.39
N PHE A 91 9.31 7.47 6.40
CA PHE A 91 8.75 6.13 6.60
C PHE A 91 9.67 5.05 6.02
N ASP A 92 9.98 4.01 6.80
CA ASP A 92 10.78 2.87 6.36
C ASP A 92 9.96 1.90 5.48
N PRO A 93 10.29 1.73 4.18
CA PRO A 93 9.55 0.87 3.27
C PRO A 93 9.98 -0.59 3.31
N THR A 94 10.95 -0.98 4.13
CA THR A 94 11.64 -2.28 4.05
C THR A 94 10.68 -3.48 3.96
N VAL A 95 9.71 -3.59 4.88
CA VAL A 95 8.77 -4.72 4.87
C VAL A 95 7.74 -4.64 3.72
N LEU A 96 7.42 -3.44 3.23
CA LEU A 96 6.56 -3.28 2.05
C LEU A 96 7.28 -3.78 0.79
N VAL A 97 8.57 -3.47 0.66
CA VAL A 97 9.43 -3.95 -0.44
C VAL A 97 9.60 -5.47 -0.36
N GLU A 98 9.84 -6.01 0.84
CA GLU A 98 9.95 -7.44 1.08
C GLU A 98 8.68 -8.18 0.61
N VAL A 99 7.49 -7.74 1.04
CA VAL A 99 6.21 -8.37 0.63
C VAL A 99 5.91 -8.18 -0.85
N LEU A 100 6.32 -7.05 -1.45
CA LEU A 100 6.23 -6.84 -2.90
C LEU A 100 7.12 -7.82 -3.69
N GLN A 101 8.34 -8.10 -3.20
CA GLN A 101 9.21 -9.11 -3.79
C GLN A 101 8.59 -10.51 -3.68
N MET A 102 7.93 -10.82 -2.55
CA MET A 102 7.27 -12.11 -2.33
C MET A 102 6.12 -12.29 -3.32
N LYS A 103 5.36 -11.21 -3.57
CA LYS A 103 4.31 -11.16 -4.59
C LYS A 103 4.83 -11.45 -5.99
N ARG A 104 6.06 -11.03 -6.28
CA ARG A 104 6.73 -11.26 -7.57
C ARG A 104 7.41 -12.62 -7.66
N GLY A 105 7.35 -13.44 -6.61
CA GLY A 105 8.00 -14.74 -6.55
C GLY A 105 9.53 -14.67 -6.43
N LEU A 106 10.08 -13.52 -6.03
CA LEU A 106 11.53 -13.31 -5.93
C LEU A 106 12.11 -13.82 -4.61
N ASN A 107 11.28 -13.96 -3.59
CA ASN A 107 11.61 -14.49 -2.28
C ASN A 107 10.37 -15.16 -1.66
N SER A 108 10.61 -16.06 -0.70
CA SER A 108 9.57 -16.63 0.15
C SER A 108 10.17 -16.84 1.54
N PRO A 109 9.47 -16.45 2.61
CA PRO A 109 9.84 -16.87 3.94
C PRO A 109 9.59 -18.39 4.09
N GLY A 110 10.21 -19.00 5.09
CA GLY A 110 9.87 -20.35 5.52
C GLY A 110 8.43 -20.40 6.07
N SER A 111 7.82 -21.58 6.10
CA SER A 111 6.41 -21.75 6.53
C SER A 111 6.13 -21.22 7.95
N LEU A 112 7.10 -21.33 8.86
CA LEU A 112 6.99 -20.86 10.25
C LEU A 112 7.16 -19.34 10.42
N GLU A 113 7.59 -18.62 9.38
CA GLU A 113 7.93 -17.20 9.47
C GLU A 113 6.80 -16.28 8.97
N TRP A 114 5.74 -16.83 8.35
CA TRP A 114 4.64 -16.03 7.79
C TRP A 114 3.94 -15.15 8.83
N SER A 115 3.73 -15.65 10.05
CA SER A 115 3.09 -14.87 11.12
C SER A 115 3.93 -13.66 11.55
N LYS A 116 5.25 -13.81 11.59
CA LYS A 116 6.16 -12.69 11.91
C LYS A 116 6.17 -11.65 10.78
N VAL A 117 6.20 -12.11 9.52
CA VAL A 117 6.10 -11.20 8.36
C VAL A 117 4.77 -10.44 8.39
N TYR A 118 3.67 -11.13 8.72
CA TYR A 118 2.35 -10.49 8.89
C TYR A 118 2.37 -9.40 9.96
N GLU A 119 2.91 -9.68 11.15
CA GLU A 119 2.95 -8.72 12.24
C GLU A 119 3.75 -7.47 11.87
N ARG A 120 4.97 -7.63 11.35
CA ARG A 120 5.80 -6.51 10.89
C ARG A 120 5.10 -5.71 9.79
N TYR A 121 4.47 -6.40 8.84
CA TYR A 121 3.79 -5.75 7.73
C TYR A 121 2.55 -4.97 8.20
N LEU A 122 1.74 -5.55 9.09
CA LEU A 122 0.57 -4.87 9.66
C LEU A 122 1.00 -3.60 10.43
N GLN A 123 2.02 -3.71 11.29
CA GLN A 123 2.58 -2.58 12.02
C GLN A 123 3.09 -1.49 11.06
N SER A 124 3.73 -1.89 9.96
CA SER A 124 4.20 -0.99 8.93
C SER A 124 3.04 -0.27 8.21
N VAL A 125 1.96 -0.96 7.84
CA VAL A 125 0.80 -0.31 7.20
C VAL A 125 0.07 0.62 8.18
N GLU A 126 -0.04 0.25 9.45
CA GLU A 126 -0.57 1.11 10.51
C GLU A 126 0.31 2.36 10.72
N GLY A 127 1.64 2.20 10.68
CA GLY A 127 2.58 3.31 10.71
C GLY A 127 2.41 4.25 9.51
N LEU A 128 2.23 3.69 8.30
CA LEU A 128 2.00 4.48 7.09
C LEU A 128 0.68 5.26 7.19
N LEU A 129 -0.39 4.63 7.67
CA LEU A 129 -1.68 5.28 7.90
C LEU A 129 -1.53 6.49 8.84
N LYS A 130 -0.79 6.34 9.94
CA LYS A 130 -0.53 7.45 10.88
C LYS A 130 0.21 8.61 10.21
N GLN A 131 1.23 8.33 9.38
CA GLN A 131 1.95 9.37 8.65
C GLN A 131 1.04 10.10 7.65
N VAL A 132 0.19 9.36 6.94
CA VAL A 132 -0.80 9.93 6.02
C VAL A 132 -1.80 10.83 6.74
N GLN A 133 -2.25 10.42 7.92
CA GLN A 133 -3.17 11.20 8.76
C GLN A 133 -2.51 12.49 9.26
N ALA A 134 -1.24 12.45 9.65
CA ALA A 134 -0.49 13.62 10.11
C ALA A 134 -0.38 14.68 8.99
N VAL A 135 0.04 14.25 7.78
CA VAL A 135 0.16 15.13 6.61
C VAL A 135 -1.17 15.82 6.24
N ARG A 136 -2.32 15.22 6.54
CA ARG A 136 -3.63 15.82 6.26
C ARG A 136 -4.05 16.89 7.28
N GLN A 137 -3.48 16.85 8.49
CA GLN A 137 -3.84 17.80 9.56
C GLN A 137 -3.07 19.13 9.46
N GLU A 138 -2.05 19.20 8.61
CA GLU A 138 -1.26 20.39 8.28
C GLU A 138 -1.83 21.14 7.07
#